data_AF-A0A6V8E342-F1
#
_entry.id   AF-A0A6V8E342-F1
#
_cell.length_a   1.000
_cell.length_b   1.000
_cell.length_c   1.000
_cell.angle_alpha   90.00
_cell.angle_beta   90.00
_cell.angle_gamma   90.00
#
_symmetry.space_group_name_H-M   'P 1'
#
loop_
_entity.id
_entity.type
_entity.pdbx_description
1 polymer ?
#
loop_
_entity_poly.entity_id
_entity_poly.type
_entity_poly.pdbx_seq_one_letter_code
_entity_poly.pdbx_strand_id
1 'polypeptide(L)'
;MKRHDFGLSGERIHLAVEGSTGGTTLGLHLAADIIEDGKRVLWASVEMPDPARFSQLFQHLSLVESSRFHAMNFGGRFDRAVDALLEAATSLPSVGLVVMDDWCPSSGRIPTDRLEHIERVANECPDHVTVLLVSKGSVDASGSTT
;
A
#
# COMPACT_ATOMS: atom_id res chain seq x y z
N MET A 1 23.26 -8.50 -5.08
CA MET A 1 22.17 -9.44 -5.44
C MET A 1 21.25 -8.70 -6.38
N LYS A 2 20.99 -9.21 -7.58
CA LYS A 2 20.11 -8.55 -8.55
C LYS A 2 18.67 -8.72 -8.06
N ARG A 3 17.95 -7.63 -7.81
CA ARG A 3 16.54 -7.66 -7.41
C ARG A 3 15.70 -8.10 -8.61
N HIS A 4 14.66 -8.87 -8.35
CA HIS A 4 13.80 -9.43 -9.39
C HIS A 4 12.61 -8.51 -9.59
N ASP A 5 12.47 -7.95 -10.79
CA ASP A 5 11.28 -7.19 -11.17
C ASP A 5 10.10 -8.15 -11.39
N PHE A 6 9.00 -7.89 -10.68
CA PHE A 6 7.77 -8.68 -10.78
C PHE A 6 6.88 -8.27 -11.97
N GLY A 7 7.19 -7.16 -12.66
CA GLY A 7 6.44 -6.71 -13.83
C GLY A 7 5.01 -6.25 -13.51
N LEU A 8 4.76 -5.77 -12.29
CA LEU A 8 3.42 -5.48 -11.76
C LEU A 8 2.86 -4.10 -12.18
N SER A 9 3.46 -3.45 -13.18
CA SER A 9 3.12 -2.06 -13.55
C SER A 9 1.65 -1.94 -13.98
N GLY A 10 0.87 -1.13 -13.26
CA GLY A 10 -0.56 -0.92 -13.55
C GLY A 10 -1.51 -2.00 -13.04
N GLU A 11 -0.99 -3.03 -12.37
CA GLU A 11 -1.82 -4.09 -11.79
C GLU A 11 -2.55 -3.64 -10.53
N ARG A 12 -3.73 -4.24 -10.28
CA ARG A 12 -4.51 -4.05 -9.05
C ARG A 12 -4.49 -5.34 -8.24
N ILE A 13 -3.73 -5.34 -7.15
CA ILE A 13 -3.39 -6.53 -6.40
C ILE A 13 -3.99 -6.42 -5.01
N HIS A 14 -4.77 -7.42 -4.60
CA HIS A 14 -5.21 -7.57 -3.22
C HIS A 14 -4.53 -8.78 -2.58
N LEU A 15 -3.65 -8.52 -1.64
CA LEU A 15 -2.94 -9.50 -0.86
C LEU A 15 -3.61 -9.68 0.51
N ALA A 16 -4.40 -10.74 0.64
CA ALA A 16 -4.96 -11.17 1.92
C ALA A 16 -4.06 -12.24 2.53
N VAL A 17 -3.36 -11.90 3.61
CA VAL A 17 -2.39 -12.80 4.25
C VAL A 17 -2.50 -12.75 5.76
N GLU A 18 -2.26 -13.87 6.42
CA GLU A 18 -2.26 -13.94 7.89
C GLU A 18 -1.24 -12.95 8.48
N GLY A 19 -1.53 -12.42 9.68
CA GLY A 19 -0.60 -11.56 10.41
C GLY A 19 0.80 -12.17 10.49
N SER A 20 1.83 -11.32 10.38
CA SER A 20 3.25 -11.73 10.45
C SER A 20 3.76 -12.67 9.36
N THR A 21 3.02 -12.90 8.28
CA THR A 21 3.50 -13.63 7.08
C THR A 21 4.34 -12.79 6.12
N GLY A 22 4.39 -11.46 6.33
CA GLY A 22 5.24 -10.55 5.57
C GLY A 22 4.54 -9.71 4.51
N GLY A 23 3.21 -9.54 4.55
CA GLY A 23 2.49 -8.64 3.63
C GLY A 23 3.07 -7.21 3.58
N THR A 24 3.24 -6.57 4.73
CA THR A 24 3.91 -5.25 4.85
C THR A 24 5.34 -5.29 4.30
N THR A 25 6.07 -6.40 4.51
CA THR A 25 7.46 -6.54 4.03
C THR A 25 7.52 -6.64 2.51
N LEU A 26 6.57 -7.35 1.89
CA LEU A 26 6.45 -7.40 0.44
C LEU A 26 6.13 -6.01 -0.13
N GLY A 27 5.18 -5.29 0.48
CA GLY A 27 4.87 -3.92 0.08
C GLY A 27 6.08 -3.00 0.15
N LEU A 28 6.87 -3.05 1.24
CA LEU A 28 8.11 -2.28 1.38
C LEU A 28 9.18 -2.69 0.36
N HIS A 29 9.25 -3.98 0.03
CA HIS A 29 10.18 -4.48 -0.98
C HIS A 29 9.85 -3.88 -2.34
N LEU A 30 8.60 -3.99 -2.77
CA LEU A 30 8.11 -3.41 -4.02
C LEU A 30 8.27 -1.88 -4.04
N ALA A 31 8.04 -1.21 -2.91
CA ALA A 31 8.26 0.22 -2.80
C ALA A 31 9.72 0.61 -3.07
N ALA A 32 10.67 -0.16 -2.52
CA ALA A 32 12.09 0.10 -2.75
C ALA A 32 12.47 -0.09 -4.24
N ASP A 33 11.95 -1.14 -4.90
CA ASP A 33 12.19 -1.39 -6.33
C ASP A 33 11.67 -0.24 -7.21
N ILE A 34 10.44 0.21 -6.95
CA ILE A 34 9.81 1.31 -7.70
C ILE A 34 10.58 2.63 -7.51
N ILE A 35 11.14 2.86 -6.32
CA ILE A 35 11.95 4.05 -6.04
C ILE A 35 13.32 3.97 -6.71
N GLU A 36 13.92 2.78 -6.76
CA GLU A 36 15.17 2.52 -7.51
C GLU A 36 14.97 2.82 -9.02
N ASP A 37 13.79 2.50 -9.55
CA ASP A 37 13.37 2.86 -10.93
C ASP A 37 13.09 4.37 -11.13
N GLY A 38 13.31 5.20 -10.10
CA GLY A 38 13.14 6.65 -10.16
C GLY A 38 11.69 7.12 -10.05
N LYS A 39 10.75 6.21 -9.75
CA LYS A 39 9.33 6.52 -9.54
C LYS A 39 9.06 6.84 -8.06
N ARG A 40 7.82 7.22 -7.76
CA ARG A 40 7.33 7.55 -6.42
C ARG A 40 6.38 6.48 -5.91
N VAL A 41 6.38 6.34 -4.59
CA VAL A 41 5.50 5.41 -3.88
C VAL A 41 4.62 6.21 -2.93
N LEU A 42 3.32 5.95 -2.97
CA LEU A 42 2.37 6.41 -1.97
C LEU A 42 2.02 5.25 -1.05
N TRP A 43 2.24 5.42 0.24
CA TRP A 43 1.96 4.42 1.25
C TRP A 43 0.90 4.93 2.21
N ALA A 44 -0.26 4.30 2.24
CA ALA A 44 -1.33 4.59 3.17
C ALA A 44 -1.49 3.42 4.14
N SER A 45 -1.36 3.67 5.45
CA SER A 45 -1.54 2.64 6.47
C SER A 45 -2.07 3.19 7.79
N VAL A 46 -2.65 2.34 8.63
CA VAL A 46 -3.08 2.73 9.99
C VAL A 46 -1.86 2.89 10.91
N GLU A 47 -0.93 1.94 10.82
CA GLU A 47 0.34 1.97 11.53
C GLU A 47 1.48 2.14 10.52
N MET A 48 2.42 3.03 10.83
CA MET A 48 3.58 3.24 9.96
C MET A 48 4.48 2.01 9.96
N PRO A 49 5.17 1.70 8.85
CA PRO A 49 6.08 0.57 8.79
C PRO A 49 7.19 0.68 9.83
N ASP A 50 7.63 -0.46 10.36
CA ASP A 50 8.74 -0.51 11.32
C ASP A 50 9.99 0.21 10.75
N PRO A 51 10.54 1.22 11.46
CA PRO A 51 11.66 2.00 10.96
C PRO A 51 12.92 1.18 10.70
N ALA A 52 13.20 0.15 11.52
CA ALA A 52 14.37 -0.70 11.33
C ALA A 52 14.24 -1.52 10.04
N ARG A 53 13.06 -2.07 9.76
CA ARG A 53 12.76 -2.81 8.53
C ARG A 53 12.76 -1.90 7.30
N PHE A 54 12.22 -0.70 7.42
CA PHE A 54 12.31 0.32 6.39
C PHE A 54 13.77 0.63 6.05
N SER A 55 14.60 0.99 7.05
CA SER A 55 16.03 1.27 6.83
C SER A 55 16.78 0.08 6.23
N GLN A 56 16.47 -1.15 6.65
CA GLN A 56 17.11 -2.35 6.09
C GLN A 56 16.77 -2.56 4.61
N LEU A 57 15.50 -2.39 4.23
CA LEU A 57 15.07 -2.59 2.85
C LEU A 57 15.51 -1.44 1.95
N PHE A 58 15.59 -0.22 2.46
CA PHE A 58 15.96 0.99 1.73
C PHE A 58 17.46 1.29 1.78
N GLN A 59 18.29 0.45 2.42
CA GLN A 59 19.73 0.70 2.62
C GLN A 59 20.54 0.97 1.34
N HIS A 60 20.05 0.52 0.20
CA HIS A 60 20.69 0.65 -1.11
C HIS A 60 20.27 1.94 -1.85
N LEU A 61 19.24 2.62 -1.35
CA LEU A 61 18.73 3.86 -1.88
C LEU A 61 19.42 5.04 -1.19
N SER A 62 19.75 6.07 -1.95
CA SER A 62 20.19 7.34 -1.40
C SER A 62 19.08 8.03 -0.59
N LEU A 63 19.47 9.03 0.20
CA LEU A 63 18.50 9.86 0.93
C LEU A 63 17.54 10.59 -0.03
N VAL A 64 18.03 11.00 -1.19
CA VAL A 64 17.24 11.66 -2.24
C VAL A 64 16.22 10.69 -2.83
N GLU A 65 16.60 9.45 -3.11
CA GLU A 65 15.68 8.41 -3.57
C GLU A 65 14.63 8.08 -2.52
N SER A 66 15.05 7.90 -1.26
CA SER A 66 14.15 7.60 -0.14
C SER A 66 13.09 8.69 0.06
N SER A 67 13.36 9.95 -0.32
CA SER A 67 12.38 11.04 -0.28
C SER A 67 11.20 10.89 -1.27
N ARG A 68 11.28 9.93 -2.19
CA ARG A 68 10.17 9.57 -3.10
C ARG A 68 9.14 8.64 -2.46
N PHE A 69 9.39 8.18 -1.23
CA PHE A 69 8.44 7.44 -0.41
C PHE A 69 7.55 8.41 0.38
N HIS A 70 6.27 8.46 0.04
CA HIS A 70 5.30 9.32 0.70
C HIS A 70 4.35 8.50 1.55
N ALA A 71 4.56 8.51 2.86
CA ALA A 71 3.71 7.82 3.81
C ALA A 71 2.60 8.73 4.34
N MET A 72 1.38 8.21 4.40
CA MET A 72 0.22 8.87 5.00
C MET A 72 -0.54 7.91 5.90
N ASN A 73 -1.17 8.44 6.95
CA ASN A 73 -1.98 7.64 7.85
C ASN A 73 -3.46 7.74 7.45
N PHE A 74 -4.19 6.62 7.51
CA PHE A 74 -5.65 6.62 7.30
C PHE A 74 -6.43 7.48 8.31
N GLY A 75 -5.83 7.78 9.47
CA GLY A 75 -6.43 8.61 10.51
C GLY A 75 -7.80 8.11 10.98
N GLY A 76 -8.56 8.97 11.65
CA GLY A 76 -9.95 8.66 12.04
C GLY A 76 -10.96 8.79 10.89
N ARG A 77 -10.54 9.17 9.68
CA ARG A 77 -11.40 9.47 8.53
C ARG A 77 -10.82 8.89 7.25
N PHE A 78 -11.14 7.62 7.00
CA PHE A 78 -10.68 6.83 5.85
C PHE A 78 -11.07 7.48 4.51
N ASP A 79 -12.25 8.09 4.43
CA ASP A 79 -12.77 8.82 3.27
C ASP A 79 -11.78 9.90 2.78
N ARG A 80 -11.32 10.74 3.72
CA ARG A 80 -10.40 11.84 3.40
C ARG A 80 -9.01 11.34 3.03
N ALA A 81 -8.56 10.25 3.65
CA ALA A 81 -7.28 9.65 3.33
C ALA A 81 -7.28 9.10 1.89
N VAL A 82 -8.39 8.51 1.45
CA VAL A 82 -8.57 8.02 0.08
C VAL A 82 -8.60 9.17 -0.92
N ASP A 83 -9.35 10.25 -0.64
CA ASP A 83 -9.38 11.42 -1.53
C ASP A 83 -7.98 12.06 -1.66
N ALA A 84 -7.24 12.20 -0.55
CA ALA A 84 -5.87 12.71 -0.57
C ALA A 84 -4.89 11.78 -1.29
N LEU A 85 -5.07 10.47 -1.18
CA LEU A 85 -4.27 9.47 -1.89
C LEU A 85 -4.47 9.56 -3.41
N LEU A 86 -5.73 9.69 -3.84
CA LEU A 86 -6.09 9.85 -5.26
C LEU A 86 -5.59 11.18 -5.83
N GLU A 87 -5.73 12.27 -5.08
CA GLU A 87 -5.17 13.57 -5.45
C GLU A 87 -3.64 13.48 -5.58
N ALA A 88 -2.94 12.83 -4.64
CA ALA A 88 -1.51 12.63 -4.72
C ALA A 88 -1.10 11.73 -5.91
N ALA A 89 -1.86 10.67 -6.20
CA ALA A 89 -1.60 9.75 -7.30
C ALA A 89 -1.73 10.42 -8.67
N THR A 90 -2.63 11.42 -8.78
CA THR A 90 -2.88 12.16 -10.04
C THR A 90 -2.03 13.42 -10.18
N SER A 91 -1.70 14.10 -9.08
CA SER A 91 -0.95 15.36 -9.11
C SER A 91 0.57 15.18 -9.11
N LEU A 92 1.08 14.13 -8.45
CA LEU A 92 2.52 13.91 -8.37
C LEU A 92 3.03 13.24 -9.66
N PRO A 93 4.10 13.77 -10.26
CA PRO A 93 4.70 13.13 -11.42
C PRO A 93 5.39 11.82 -11.02
N SER A 94 5.32 10.84 -11.91
CA SER A 94 6.03 9.57 -11.81
C SER A 94 5.64 8.71 -10.61
N VAL A 95 4.38 8.77 -10.15
CA VAL A 95 3.87 7.77 -9.20
C VAL A 95 3.85 6.41 -9.90
N GLY A 96 4.45 5.39 -9.26
CA GLY A 96 4.52 4.04 -9.79
C GLY A 96 3.76 3.01 -8.97
N LEU A 97 3.57 3.29 -7.67
CA LEU A 97 2.94 2.36 -6.74
C LEU A 97 2.15 3.11 -5.68
N VAL A 98 0.95 2.61 -5.42
CA VAL A 98 0.09 2.95 -4.29
C VAL A 98 -0.04 1.70 -3.43
N VAL A 99 0.37 1.77 -2.17
CA VAL A 99 0.18 0.69 -1.20
C VAL A 99 -0.84 1.13 -0.15
N MET A 100 -1.85 0.31 0.07
CA MET A 100 -2.80 0.47 1.17
C MET A 100 -2.65 -0.71 2.14
N ASP A 101 -1.82 -0.52 3.17
CA ASP A 101 -1.52 -1.56 4.16
C ASP A 101 -2.48 -1.49 5.36
N ASP A 102 -3.04 -2.64 5.73
CA ASP A 102 -4.05 -2.78 6.77
C ASP A 102 -5.30 -1.90 6.51
N TRP A 103 -5.73 -1.84 5.25
CA TRP A 103 -6.84 -0.98 4.82
C TRP A 103 -8.21 -1.43 5.35
N CYS A 104 -8.35 -2.69 5.76
CA CYS A 104 -9.57 -3.24 6.37
C CYS A 104 -9.30 -3.71 7.79
N PRO A 105 -10.32 -3.67 8.68
CA PRO A 105 -10.21 -4.30 10.00
C PRO A 105 -9.89 -5.79 9.88
N SER A 106 -9.23 -6.34 10.90
CA SER A 106 -9.02 -7.79 11.04
C SER A 106 -10.29 -8.57 11.41
N SER A 107 -11.42 -7.87 11.63
CA SER A 107 -12.71 -8.47 11.95
C SER A 107 -13.44 -8.98 10.70
N GLY A 108 -14.25 -10.01 10.90
CA GLY A 108 -14.73 -10.90 9.83
C GLY A 108 -15.52 -10.30 8.67
N ARG A 109 -16.03 -9.07 8.79
CA ARG A 109 -16.76 -8.41 7.71
C ARG A 109 -16.17 -7.05 7.41
N ILE A 110 -15.71 -6.87 6.17
CA ILE A 110 -15.26 -5.59 5.66
C ILE A 110 -16.50 -4.66 5.57
N PRO A 111 -16.45 -3.47 6.20
CA PRO A 111 -17.51 -2.48 6.08
C PRO A 111 -17.74 -2.06 4.62
N THR A 112 -19.00 -1.94 4.19
CA THR A 112 -19.35 -1.61 2.80
C THR A 112 -18.78 -0.27 2.35
N ASP A 113 -18.75 0.71 3.24
CA ASP A 113 -18.14 2.03 3.02
C ASP A 113 -16.65 1.90 2.64
N ARG A 114 -15.90 1.00 3.29
CA ARG A 114 -14.50 0.77 2.93
C ARG A 114 -14.35 0.10 1.57
N LEU A 115 -15.25 -0.81 1.22
CA LEU A 115 -15.25 -1.45 -0.10
C LEU A 115 -15.52 -0.42 -1.22
N GLU A 116 -16.50 0.46 -1.04
CA GLU A 116 -16.78 1.55 -1.99
C GLU A 116 -15.56 2.45 -2.19
N HIS A 117 -14.86 2.79 -1.11
CA HIS A 117 -13.63 3.57 -1.19
C HIS A 117 -12.48 2.84 -1.89
N ILE A 118 -12.31 1.52 -1.68
CA ILE A 118 -11.31 0.73 -2.41
C ILE A 118 -11.67 0.61 -3.89
N GLU A 119 -12.94 0.43 -4.21
CA GLU A 119 -13.41 0.40 -5.59
C GLU A 119 -13.15 1.74 -6.29
N ARG A 120 -13.32 2.86 -5.58
CA ARG A 120 -12.89 4.19 -6.03
C ARG A 120 -11.39 4.24 -6.27
N VAL A 121 -10.56 3.79 -5.32
CA VAL A 121 -9.09 3.78 -5.52
C VAL A 121 -8.70 2.97 -6.75
N ALA A 122 -9.31 1.79 -6.92
CA ALA A 122 -9.10 0.98 -8.10
C ALA A 122 -9.46 1.77 -9.37
N ASN A 123 -10.68 2.29 -9.47
CA ASN A 123 -11.18 2.90 -10.70
C ASN A 123 -10.62 4.30 -11.03
N GLU A 124 -10.26 5.08 -10.02
CA GLU A 124 -9.79 6.46 -10.17
C GLU A 124 -8.26 6.56 -10.19
N CYS A 125 -7.51 5.54 -9.74
CA CYS A 125 -6.06 5.53 -9.91
C CYS A 125 -5.68 5.47 -11.39
N PRO A 126 -4.64 6.21 -11.81
CA PRO A 126 -4.14 6.13 -13.18
C PRO A 126 -3.70 4.70 -13.53
N ASP A 127 -4.03 4.23 -14.74
CA ASP A 127 -3.76 2.85 -15.18
C ASP A 127 -2.28 2.44 -15.17
N HIS A 128 -1.35 3.41 -15.16
CA HIS A 128 0.08 3.15 -15.08
C HIS A 128 0.59 2.94 -13.65
N VAL A 129 -0.22 3.28 -12.64
CA VAL A 129 0.10 3.15 -11.22
C VAL A 129 -0.36 1.79 -10.73
N THR A 130 0.56 1.02 -10.18
CA THR A 130 0.22 -0.25 -9.51
C THR A 130 -0.49 0.04 -8.19
N VAL A 131 -1.57 -0.66 -7.91
CA VAL A 131 -2.27 -0.58 -6.62
C VAL A 131 -2.08 -1.90 -5.87
N LEU A 132 -1.48 -1.84 -4.68
CA LEU A 132 -1.31 -2.97 -3.78
C LEU A 132 -2.12 -2.75 -2.50
N LEU A 133 -3.14 -3.56 -2.32
CA LEU A 133 -3.94 -3.62 -1.10
C LEU A 133 -3.40 -4.76 -0.24
N VAL A 134 -3.05 -4.51 1.01
CA VAL A 134 -2.64 -5.54 1.96
C VAL A 134 -3.65 -5.58 3.10
N SER A 135 -4.19 -6.77 3.37
CA SER A 135 -5.11 -7.00 4.48
C SER A 135 -4.68 -8.21 5.28
N LYS A 136 -4.90 -8.16 6.59
CA LYS A 136 -4.79 -9.33 7.46
C LYS A 136 -5.91 -10.32 7.09
N GLY A 137 -5.56 -11.54 6.76
CA GLY A 137 -6.52 -12.63 6.58
C GLY A 137 -7.25 -12.86 7.89
N SER A 138 -8.58 -12.73 7.88
CA SER A 138 -9.40 -13.02 9.05
C SER A 138 -9.55 -14.53 9.22
N VAL A 139 -9.61 -14.98 10.48
CA VAL A 139 -9.88 -16.38 10.85
C VAL A 139 -11.36 -16.76 10.71
N ASP A 140 -12.24 -15.77 10.55
CA ASP A 140 -13.68 -16.00 10.36
C ASP A 140 -14.30 -14.90 9.49
N ALA A 141 -14.71 -15.24 8.26
CA ALA A 141 -15.44 -14.36 7.36
C ALA A 141 -16.97 -14.39 7.56
N SER A 142 -17.47 -15.17 8.54
CA SER A 142 -18.91 -15.35 8.79
C SER A 142 -19.53 -14.21 9.61
N GLY A 143 -18.72 -13.40 10.30
CA GLY A 143 -19.20 -12.34 11.18
C GLY A 143 -19.71 -12.83 12.53
N SER A 144 -19.32 -14.04 12.95
CA SER A 144 -19.75 -14.63 14.22
C SER A 144 -18.71 -14.34 15.30
N THR A 145 -19.01 -13.41 16.22
CA THR A 145 -18.21 -13.25 17.44
C THR A 145 -18.39 -14.51 18.29
N THR A 146 -17.32 -15.30 18.47
CA THR A 146 -17.28 -16.31 19.54
C THR A 146 -16.72 -15.66 20.80
#